data_AF-A0A3M1ZCY3-F1
#
_entry.id   AF-A0A3M1ZCY3-F1
#
_cell.length_a   1.000
_cell.length_b   1.000
_cell.length_c   1.000
_cell.angle_alpha   90.00
_cell.angle_beta   90.00
_cell.angle_gamma   90.00
#
_symmetry.space_group_name_H-M   'P 1'
#
loop_
_entity.id
_entity.type
_entity.pdbx_description
1 polymer ?
#
loop_
_entity_poly.entity_id
_entity_poly.type
_entity_poly.pdbx_seq_one_letter_code
_entity_poly.pdbx_strand_id
1 'polypeptide(L)'
;MQFIPTEHPHRRYNPLRGEWVLVSPHRTKRPWQGQVDTVNNQRRPEFDPKCYLCPGNERAGGVKNPDYTETYVFTNDFAAILPDTPSHSSDHPLFKDHSVRGTCRVICYSPRHDLTLPEMPLSTIRQVVDLWAGQVTELGEIYQWVQVFQNKGAQMGASNPHPHGQIWASDFLPNEPAREHHQQRIYFEEFGRPLLVDYAQLEIEREERIVVQNEHWLALVPYWAVWPFETIVIPRRHVLRLPDLNDKE
;
A
#
# COMPACT_ATOMS: atom_id res chain seq x y z
N MET A 1 -7.42 4.12 -41.90
CA MET A 1 -8.10 3.52 -40.73
C MET A 1 -7.86 4.40 -39.53
N GLN A 2 -8.89 4.65 -38.71
CA GLN A 2 -8.77 5.44 -37.48
C GLN A 2 -8.45 4.51 -36.30
N PHE A 3 -7.62 4.98 -35.37
CA PHE A 3 -7.31 4.23 -34.15
C PHE A 3 -8.48 4.30 -33.15
N ILE A 4 -8.88 3.14 -32.60
CA ILE A 4 -9.96 3.01 -31.61
C ILE A 4 -9.37 2.31 -30.37
N PRO A 5 -9.14 3.03 -29.24
CA PRO A 5 -8.46 2.46 -28.06
C PRO A 5 -9.16 1.25 -27.43
N THR A 6 -10.48 1.14 -27.60
CA THR A 6 -11.31 0.03 -27.06
C THR A 6 -11.27 -1.23 -27.93
N GLU A 7 -10.68 -1.16 -29.12
CA GLU A 7 -10.61 -2.27 -30.07
C GLU A 7 -9.16 -2.64 -30.40
N HIS A 8 -8.31 -1.64 -30.61
CA HIS A 8 -6.96 -1.84 -31.06
C HIS A 8 -5.98 -1.99 -29.88
N PRO A 9 -5.09 -3.02 -29.91
CA PRO A 9 -4.00 -3.12 -28.96
C PRO A 9 -3.12 -1.87 -28.98
N HIS A 10 -2.70 -1.42 -27.81
CA HIS A 10 -1.86 -0.25 -27.65
C HIS A 10 -1.02 -0.35 -26.39
N ARG A 11 -0.07 0.57 -26.21
CA ARG A 11 0.71 0.69 -24.98
C ARG A 11 0.35 2.00 -24.29
N ARG A 12 0.29 1.98 -22.96
CA ARG A 12 0.13 3.16 -22.12
C ARG A 12 1.37 3.33 -21.26
N TYR A 13 1.87 4.55 -21.16
CA TYR A 13 3.07 4.84 -20.38
C TYR A 13 2.68 5.08 -18.92
N ASN A 14 3.41 4.47 -18.00
CA ASN A 14 3.37 4.73 -16.56
C ASN A 14 4.45 5.76 -16.23
N PRO A 15 4.09 7.03 -15.98
CA PRO A 15 5.04 8.09 -15.71
C PRO A 15 5.64 8.01 -14.30
N LEU A 16 5.07 7.25 -13.36
CA LEU A 16 5.68 7.02 -12.04
C LEU A 16 6.85 6.04 -12.11
N ARG A 17 6.76 5.03 -12.98
CA ARG A 17 7.76 3.94 -13.05
C ARG A 17 8.70 4.06 -14.24
N GLY A 18 8.34 4.85 -15.25
CA GLY A 18 9.09 4.97 -16.49
C GLY A 18 8.93 3.75 -17.42
N GLU A 19 7.75 3.11 -17.40
CA GLU A 19 7.49 1.84 -18.09
C GLU A 19 6.25 1.88 -18.97
N TRP A 20 6.11 0.89 -19.85
CA TRP A 20 4.93 0.75 -20.70
C TRP A 20 4.10 -0.47 -20.32
N VAL A 21 2.78 -0.28 -20.28
CA VAL A 21 1.79 -1.34 -20.09
C VAL A 21 1.14 -1.67 -21.42
N LEU A 22 1.13 -2.95 -21.79
CA LEU A 22 0.41 -3.43 -22.99
C LEU A 22 -1.07 -3.59 -22.67
N VAL A 23 -1.92 -2.94 -23.46
CA VAL A 23 -3.38 -3.02 -23.37
C VAL A 23 -3.91 -3.80 -24.57
N SER A 24 -4.61 -4.91 -24.29
CA SER A 24 -5.24 -5.79 -25.28
C SER A 24 -6.74 -5.91 -24.99
N PRO A 25 -7.60 -4.99 -25.49
CA PRO A 25 -8.99 -4.87 -25.06
C PRO A 25 -9.84 -6.14 -25.20
N HIS A 26 -9.54 -6.99 -26.18
CA HIS A 26 -10.32 -8.19 -26.45
C HIS A 26 -9.89 -9.44 -25.67
N ARG A 27 -8.86 -9.36 -24.80
CA ARG A 27 -8.28 -10.55 -24.15
C ARG A 27 -9.29 -11.28 -23.25
N THR A 28 -10.23 -10.58 -22.64
CA THR A 28 -11.30 -11.15 -21.80
C THR A 28 -12.33 -11.97 -22.58
N LYS A 29 -12.35 -11.89 -23.93
CA LYS A 29 -13.24 -12.71 -24.78
C LYS A 29 -12.72 -14.14 -24.98
N ARG A 30 -11.51 -14.47 -24.54
CA ARG A 30 -10.98 -15.83 -24.66
C ARG A 30 -11.72 -16.76 -23.69
N PRO A 31 -12.08 -18.00 -24.12
CA PRO A 31 -12.69 -18.98 -23.22
C PRO A 31 -11.82 -19.22 -21.98
N TRP A 32 -12.41 -19.16 -20.79
CA TRP A 32 -11.74 -19.47 -19.52
C TRP A 32 -12.08 -20.90 -19.10
N GLN A 33 -11.06 -21.75 -19.00
CA GLN A 33 -11.13 -23.10 -18.43
C GLN A 33 -10.12 -23.29 -17.28
N GLY A 34 -9.59 -22.18 -16.77
CA GLY A 34 -8.60 -22.17 -15.70
C GLY A 34 -9.22 -22.25 -14.31
N GLN A 35 -8.44 -21.84 -13.32
CA GLN A 35 -8.85 -21.78 -11.92
C GLN A 35 -10.12 -20.94 -11.74
N VAL A 36 -11.05 -21.45 -10.94
CA VAL A 36 -12.23 -20.71 -10.50
C VAL A 36 -12.15 -20.62 -9.00
N ASP A 37 -11.95 -19.41 -8.50
CA ASP A 37 -11.85 -19.16 -7.07
C ASP A 37 -13.23 -19.18 -6.40
N THR A 38 -13.28 -19.72 -5.18
CA THR A 38 -14.49 -19.71 -4.37
C THR A 38 -14.57 -18.42 -3.56
N VAL A 39 -15.75 -17.80 -3.56
CA VAL A 39 -15.99 -16.64 -2.71
C VAL A 39 -16.04 -17.10 -1.26
N ASN A 40 -15.14 -16.59 -0.43
CA ASN A 40 -15.14 -16.90 1.00
C ASN A 40 -16.22 -16.07 1.72
N ASN A 41 -17.40 -16.66 1.89
CA ASN A 41 -18.53 -16.06 2.61
C ASN A 41 -18.58 -16.47 4.10
N GLN A 42 -17.50 -17.02 4.66
CA GLN A 42 -17.52 -17.44 6.06
C GLN A 42 -17.59 -16.22 6.98
N ARG A 43 -18.65 -16.16 7.79
CA ARG A 43 -18.73 -15.22 8.92
C ARG A 43 -17.68 -15.63 9.95
N ARG A 44 -16.78 -14.72 10.25
CA ARG A 44 -15.76 -14.89 11.28
C ARG A 44 -16.33 -14.50 12.64
N PRO A 45 -15.82 -15.07 13.74
CA PRO A 45 -16.22 -14.63 15.07
C PRO A 45 -15.64 -13.24 15.35
N GLU A 46 -16.28 -12.49 16.25
CA GLU A 46 -15.79 -11.19 16.70
C GLU A 46 -14.41 -11.31 17.39
N PHE A 47 -14.18 -12.44 18.04
CA PHE A 47 -12.96 -12.81 18.72
C PHE A 47 -12.64 -14.28 18.44
N ASP A 48 -11.39 -14.58 18.11
CA ASP A 48 -10.91 -15.96 17.94
C ASP A 48 -9.83 -16.25 19.00
N PRO A 49 -10.04 -17.18 19.94
CA PRO A 49 -9.06 -17.53 20.98
C PRO A 49 -7.77 -18.16 20.44
N LYS A 50 -7.73 -18.56 19.15
CA LYS A 50 -6.55 -19.11 18.48
C LYS A 50 -5.83 -18.08 17.61
N CYS A 51 -6.38 -16.89 17.45
CA CYS A 51 -5.79 -15.87 16.61
C CYS A 51 -4.66 -15.14 17.32
N TYR A 52 -3.45 -15.20 16.76
CA TYR A 52 -2.25 -14.52 17.29
C TYR A 52 -2.35 -12.99 17.37
N LEU A 53 -3.36 -12.38 16.74
CA LEU A 53 -3.54 -10.93 16.71
C LEU A 53 -4.69 -10.44 17.60
N CYS A 54 -5.55 -11.33 18.11
CA CYS A 54 -6.64 -10.89 18.98
C CYS A 54 -6.13 -10.40 20.36
N PRO A 55 -6.87 -9.49 21.03
CA PRO A 55 -6.52 -8.99 22.36
C PRO A 55 -6.36 -10.13 23.38
N GLY A 56 -5.39 -10.01 24.28
CA GLY A 56 -5.18 -11.01 25.35
C GLY A 56 -4.67 -12.38 24.88
N ASN A 57 -4.61 -12.67 23.58
CA ASN A 57 -4.05 -13.91 23.07
C ASN A 57 -2.51 -13.88 23.04
N GLU A 58 -1.91 -15.06 23.12
CA GLU A 58 -0.48 -15.24 22.87
C GLU A 58 -0.19 -15.11 21.37
N ARG A 59 0.87 -14.38 21.02
CA ARG A 59 1.36 -14.29 19.64
C ARG A 59 2.17 -15.52 19.26
N ALA A 60 2.48 -15.65 17.97
CA ALA A 60 3.35 -16.71 17.48
C ALA A 60 4.77 -16.66 18.08
N GLY A 61 5.25 -15.48 18.50
CA GLY A 61 6.50 -15.32 19.26
C GLY A 61 6.41 -15.59 20.77
N GLY A 62 5.26 -16.04 21.30
CA GLY A 62 5.06 -16.36 22.72
C GLY A 62 4.75 -15.16 23.63
N VAL A 63 4.72 -13.93 23.08
CA VAL A 63 4.37 -12.73 23.84
C VAL A 63 2.86 -12.57 23.86
N LYS A 64 2.29 -12.27 25.03
CA LYS A 64 0.85 -12.00 25.17
C LYS A 64 0.50 -10.60 24.66
N ASN A 65 -0.53 -10.50 23.82
CA ASN A 65 -1.09 -9.21 23.44
C ASN A 65 -1.75 -8.53 24.65
N PRO A 66 -1.69 -7.19 24.74
CA PRO A 66 -2.51 -6.48 25.70
C PRO A 66 -4.00 -6.69 25.40
N ASP A 67 -4.84 -6.42 26.38
CA ASP A 67 -6.30 -6.37 26.21
C ASP A 67 -6.69 -5.05 25.51
N TYR A 68 -6.15 -4.83 24.31
CA TYR A 68 -6.35 -3.60 23.56
C TYR A 68 -7.80 -3.47 23.07
N THR A 69 -8.32 -2.23 23.09
CA THR A 69 -9.71 -1.93 22.68
C THR A 69 -9.79 -1.13 21.38
N GLU A 70 -8.65 -0.66 20.86
CA GLU A 70 -8.55 0.16 19.65
C GLU A 70 -7.48 -0.42 18.71
N THR A 71 -6.79 0.42 17.94
CA THR A 71 -5.65 -0.03 17.14
C THR A 71 -4.50 -0.49 18.04
N TYR A 72 -3.74 -1.50 17.62
CA TYR A 72 -2.59 -2.01 18.37
C TYR A 72 -1.40 -2.24 17.43
N VAL A 73 -0.23 -1.75 17.82
CA VAL A 73 1.01 -1.89 17.06
C VAL A 73 2.07 -2.60 17.88
N PHE A 74 2.82 -3.49 17.26
CA PHE A 74 3.95 -4.18 17.87
C PHE A 74 5.03 -4.53 16.83
N THR A 75 6.27 -4.70 17.29
CA THR A 75 7.36 -5.21 16.46
C THR A 75 7.06 -6.65 16.06
N ASN A 76 7.13 -6.95 14.77
CA ASN A 76 6.84 -8.27 14.23
C ASN A 76 7.78 -9.32 14.85
N ASP A 77 7.21 -10.40 15.37
CA ASP A 77 7.96 -11.50 16.00
C ASP A 77 8.91 -12.19 14.99
N PHE A 78 8.64 -12.06 13.68
CA PHE A 78 9.44 -12.59 12.57
C PHE A 78 9.78 -11.47 11.57
N ALA A 79 10.42 -10.41 12.06
CA ALA A 79 10.80 -9.26 11.24
C ALA A 79 11.74 -9.66 10.08
N ALA A 80 11.43 -9.16 8.87
CA ALA A 80 12.25 -9.38 7.68
C ALA A 80 13.54 -8.55 7.67
N ILE A 81 13.57 -7.45 8.43
CA ILE A 81 14.71 -6.55 8.58
C ILE A 81 14.92 -6.27 10.06
N LEU A 82 16.17 -6.35 10.50
CA LEU A 82 16.57 -6.18 11.90
C LEU A 82 17.27 -4.83 12.11
N PRO A 83 17.16 -4.22 13.30
CA PRO A 83 17.75 -2.91 13.57
C PRO A 83 19.27 -2.96 13.73
N ASP A 84 19.80 -4.10 14.17
CA ASP A 84 21.18 -4.33 14.61
C ASP A 84 22.00 -5.22 13.67
N THR A 85 21.55 -5.39 12.40
CA THR A 85 22.32 -6.10 11.37
C THR A 85 23.74 -5.53 11.25
N PRO A 86 24.80 -6.34 11.36
CA PRO A 86 26.17 -5.88 11.20
C PRO A 86 26.45 -5.26 9.83
N SER A 87 27.29 -4.22 9.80
CA SER A 87 27.66 -3.55 8.56
C SER A 87 28.44 -4.49 7.64
N HIS A 88 28.03 -4.54 6.37
CA HIS A 88 28.69 -5.31 5.31
C HIS A 88 28.50 -4.61 3.96
N SER A 89 29.51 -4.72 3.09
CA SER A 89 29.41 -4.32 1.68
C SER A 89 30.43 -5.07 0.85
N SER A 90 30.06 -5.48 -0.35
CA SER A 90 30.97 -6.07 -1.34
C SER A 90 31.23 -5.12 -2.51
N ASP A 91 32.48 -5.11 -3.00
CA ASP A 91 32.95 -4.18 -4.04
C ASP A 91 32.97 -4.80 -5.45
N HIS A 92 32.52 -6.05 -5.61
CA HIS A 92 32.59 -6.74 -6.90
C HIS A 92 31.54 -6.17 -7.89
N PRO A 93 31.88 -5.89 -9.15
CA PRO A 93 30.96 -5.23 -10.09
C PRO A 93 29.68 -6.02 -10.40
N LEU A 94 29.73 -7.36 -10.33
CA LEU A 94 28.60 -8.27 -10.64
C LEU A 94 27.95 -8.93 -9.42
N PHE A 95 28.64 -8.93 -8.27
CA PHE A 95 28.22 -9.64 -7.06
C PHE A 95 28.24 -8.64 -5.93
N LYS A 96 27.25 -7.73 -5.96
CA LYS A 96 27.10 -6.65 -4.99
C LYS A 96 26.04 -7.00 -3.97
N ASP A 97 26.40 -6.86 -2.73
CA ASP A 97 25.52 -6.98 -1.58
C ASP A 97 25.99 -5.99 -0.51
N HIS A 98 25.03 -5.54 0.29
CA HIS A 98 25.26 -4.66 1.42
C HIS A 98 24.30 -5.04 2.54
N SER A 99 24.75 -4.84 3.78
CA SER A 99 23.90 -4.98 4.95
C SER A 99 22.77 -3.96 4.89
N VAL A 100 21.59 -4.36 5.36
CA VAL A 100 20.43 -3.49 5.52
C VAL A 100 19.98 -3.50 6.98
N ARG A 101 19.53 -2.34 7.46
CA ARG A 101 18.94 -2.20 8.80
C ARG A 101 17.55 -1.60 8.70
N GLY A 102 16.72 -1.93 9.68
CA GLY A 102 15.31 -1.62 9.60
C GLY A 102 14.52 -2.17 10.77
N THR A 103 13.21 -2.07 10.65
CA THR A 103 12.28 -2.75 11.55
C THR A 103 11.00 -3.09 10.81
N CYS A 104 10.32 -4.13 11.28
CA CYS A 104 9.01 -4.52 10.79
C CYS A 104 8.01 -4.45 11.95
N ARG A 105 6.90 -3.74 11.76
CA ARG A 105 5.78 -3.68 12.72
C ARG A 105 4.52 -4.26 12.11
N VAL A 106 3.67 -4.84 12.96
CA VAL A 106 2.31 -5.26 12.63
C VAL A 106 1.35 -4.30 13.30
N ILE A 107 0.30 -3.89 12.57
CA ILE A 107 -0.77 -3.02 13.06
C ILE A 107 -2.09 -3.78 13.03
N CYS A 108 -2.70 -4.04 14.18
CA CYS A 108 -4.09 -4.47 14.27
C CYS A 108 -4.99 -3.22 14.21
N TYR A 109 -6.00 -3.23 13.33
CA TYR A 109 -6.86 -2.05 13.14
C TYR A 109 -7.98 -1.94 14.18
N SER A 110 -8.35 -3.04 14.82
CA SER A 110 -9.46 -3.13 15.78
C SER A 110 -9.29 -4.41 16.60
N PRO A 111 -9.85 -4.51 17.83
CA PRO A 111 -9.93 -5.79 18.54
C PRO A 111 -10.82 -6.82 17.82
N ARG A 112 -11.67 -6.36 16.90
CA ARG A 112 -12.64 -7.19 16.17
C ARG A 112 -11.98 -7.99 15.05
N HIS A 113 -11.99 -9.31 15.20
CA HIS A 113 -11.44 -10.26 14.24
C HIS A 113 -12.24 -10.36 12.92
N ASP A 114 -13.51 -9.97 12.96
CA ASP A 114 -14.44 -10.03 11.85
C ASP A 114 -14.62 -8.70 11.10
N LEU A 115 -14.05 -7.60 11.59
CA LEU A 115 -14.34 -6.25 11.11
C LEU A 115 -13.28 -5.74 10.13
N THR A 116 -13.54 -5.80 8.83
CA THR A 116 -12.57 -5.30 7.84
C THR A 116 -12.70 -3.78 7.61
N LEU A 117 -11.66 -3.16 7.05
CA LEU A 117 -11.58 -1.69 6.89
C LEU A 117 -12.82 -1.03 6.25
N PRO A 118 -13.46 -1.60 5.19
CA PRO A 118 -14.70 -1.03 4.62
C PRO A 118 -15.94 -1.11 5.53
N GLU A 119 -15.91 -1.96 6.57
CA GLU A 119 -17.03 -2.18 7.50
C GLU A 119 -16.87 -1.37 8.79
N MET A 120 -15.70 -0.74 8.99
CA MET A 120 -15.42 0.07 10.18
C MET A 120 -16.18 1.40 10.16
N PRO A 121 -16.59 1.91 11.33
CA PRO A 121 -17.02 3.30 11.46
C PRO A 121 -15.92 4.25 11.00
N LEU A 122 -16.30 5.38 10.40
CA LEU A 122 -15.33 6.39 9.93
C LEU A 122 -14.40 6.90 11.03
N SER A 123 -14.89 6.99 12.28
CA SER A 123 -14.06 7.36 13.44
C SER A 123 -12.95 6.33 13.71
N THR A 124 -13.21 5.04 13.52
CA THR A 124 -12.20 3.99 13.66
C THR A 124 -11.23 4.00 12.49
N ILE A 125 -11.69 4.25 11.26
CA ILE A 125 -10.79 4.43 10.12
C ILE A 125 -9.88 5.64 10.34
N ARG A 126 -10.39 6.74 10.90
CA ARG A 126 -9.58 7.91 11.28
C ARG A 126 -8.47 7.53 12.26
N GLN A 127 -8.78 6.76 13.31
CA GLN A 127 -7.76 6.25 14.25
C GLN A 127 -6.68 5.42 13.55
N VAL A 128 -7.04 4.61 12.55
CA VAL A 128 -6.07 3.86 11.74
C VAL A 128 -5.16 4.80 10.93
N VAL A 129 -5.71 5.86 10.32
CA VAL A 129 -4.93 6.87 9.59
C VAL A 129 -4.01 7.64 10.54
N ASP A 130 -4.50 8.06 11.71
CA ASP A 130 -3.69 8.71 12.75
C ASP A 130 -2.54 7.81 13.21
N LEU A 131 -2.80 6.51 13.38
CA LEU A 131 -1.76 5.54 13.71
C LEU A 131 -0.73 5.44 12.59
N TRP A 132 -1.13 5.37 11.32
CA TRP A 132 -0.19 5.38 10.20
C TRP A 132 0.66 6.66 10.21
N ALA A 133 0.06 7.83 10.45
CA ALA A 133 0.78 9.10 10.52
C ALA A 133 1.82 9.11 11.65
N GLY A 134 1.40 8.67 12.84
CA GLY A 134 2.28 8.58 14.01
C GLY A 134 3.45 7.63 13.77
N GLN A 135 3.20 6.47 13.15
CA GLN A 135 4.25 5.50 12.85
C GLN A 135 5.22 5.96 11.75
N VAL A 136 4.72 6.65 10.72
CA VAL A 136 5.58 7.26 9.69
C VAL A 136 6.45 8.36 10.29
N THR A 137 5.90 9.16 11.21
CA THR A 137 6.65 10.20 11.93
C THR A 137 7.75 9.58 12.78
N GLU A 138 7.40 8.65 13.68
CA GLU A 138 8.32 8.00 14.61
C GLU A 138 9.46 7.27 13.88
N LEU A 139 9.13 6.42 12.91
CA LEU A 139 10.14 5.63 12.19
C LEU A 139 10.94 6.48 11.22
N GLY A 140 10.36 7.57 10.70
CA GLY A 140 11.03 8.52 9.80
C GLY A 140 12.13 9.34 10.47
N GLU A 141 12.19 9.39 11.81
CA GLU A 141 13.31 10.00 12.54
C GLU A 141 14.61 9.18 12.43
N ILE A 142 14.49 7.87 12.18
CA ILE A 142 15.60 6.91 12.22
C ILE A 142 15.90 6.34 10.83
N TYR A 143 14.86 6.03 10.06
CA TYR A 143 14.95 5.29 8.80
C TYR A 143 14.69 6.18 7.59
N GLN A 144 15.36 5.88 6.47
CA GLN A 144 15.23 6.65 5.23
C GLN A 144 13.85 6.46 4.57
N TRP A 145 13.29 5.25 4.66
CA TRP A 145 12.00 4.92 4.06
C TRP A 145 11.11 4.19 5.06
N VAL A 146 9.82 4.56 5.09
CA VAL A 146 8.79 3.92 5.90
C VAL A 146 7.65 3.48 4.99
N GLN A 147 7.51 2.18 4.77
CA GLN A 147 6.47 1.59 3.94
C GLN A 147 5.31 1.11 4.79
N VAL A 148 4.18 1.82 4.76
CA VAL A 148 2.89 1.32 5.25
C VAL A 148 2.25 0.48 4.16
N PHE A 149 1.76 -0.72 4.48
CA PHE A 149 1.05 -1.57 3.53
C PHE A 149 0.10 -2.57 4.20
N GLN A 150 -0.80 -3.14 3.41
CA GLN A 150 -1.71 -4.20 3.85
C GLN A 150 -1.80 -5.30 2.79
N ASN A 151 -1.71 -6.55 3.24
CA ASN A 151 -2.12 -7.72 2.46
C ASN A 151 -3.47 -8.20 2.99
N LYS A 152 -4.53 -8.13 2.17
CA LYS A 152 -5.88 -8.56 2.55
C LYS A 152 -6.31 -9.80 1.77
N GLY A 153 -6.70 -10.85 2.49
CA GLY A 153 -7.19 -12.10 1.92
C GLY A 153 -6.06 -13.08 1.58
N ALA A 154 -6.39 -14.38 1.62
CA ALA A 154 -5.42 -15.45 1.41
C ALA A 154 -4.77 -15.38 0.01
N GLN A 155 -5.52 -14.95 -1.01
CA GLN A 155 -5.01 -14.76 -2.37
C GLN A 155 -3.91 -13.70 -2.48
N MET A 156 -3.90 -12.72 -1.55
CA MET A 156 -2.88 -11.67 -1.49
C MET A 156 -1.75 -12.02 -0.51
N GLY A 157 -1.66 -13.27 -0.05
CA GLY A 157 -0.61 -13.73 0.86
C GLY A 157 -0.81 -13.37 2.33
N ALA A 158 -2.02 -13.00 2.75
CA ALA A 158 -2.32 -12.76 4.16
C ALA A 158 -2.23 -14.09 4.95
N SER A 159 -1.27 -14.18 5.87
CA SER A 159 -1.05 -15.38 6.71
C SER A 159 -1.94 -15.45 7.95
N ASN A 160 -2.54 -14.32 8.36
CA ASN A 160 -3.46 -14.24 9.50
C ASN A 160 -4.79 -13.60 9.06
N PRO A 161 -5.95 -14.18 9.42
CA PRO A 161 -7.25 -13.64 9.02
C PRO A 161 -7.64 -12.34 9.74
N HIS A 162 -7.05 -12.01 10.88
CA HIS A 162 -7.40 -10.79 11.62
C HIS A 162 -7.08 -9.53 10.79
N PRO A 163 -7.95 -8.51 10.75
CA PRO A 163 -7.73 -7.27 10.01
C PRO A 163 -6.51 -6.49 10.51
N HIS A 164 -5.43 -6.50 9.73
CA HIS A 164 -4.18 -5.85 10.08
C HIS A 164 -3.47 -5.25 8.86
N GLY A 165 -2.53 -4.36 9.14
CA GLY A 165 -1.52 -3.84 8.22
C GLY A 165 -0.11 -4.12 8.74
N GLN A 166 0.87 -3.68 7.98
CA GLN A 166 2.28 -3.79 8.32
C GLN A 166 3.01 -2.49 8.01
N ILE A 167 4.11 -2.26 8.72
CA ILE A 167 5.04 -1.18 8.44
C ILE A 167 6.44 -1.76 8.37
N TRP A 168 7.11 -1.57 7.24
CA TRP A 168 8.53 -1.90 7.12
C TRP A 168 9.30 -0.60 6.95
N ALA A 169 10.25 -0.34 7.85
CA ALA A 169 11.13 0.80 7.77
C ALA A 169 12.56 0.33 7.46
N SER A 170 13.26 1.05 6.60
CA SER A 170 14.59 0.69 6.11
C SER A 170 15.55 1.86 6.02
N ASP A 171 16.84 1.60 6.25
CA ASP A 171 17.93 2.57 6.09
C ASP A 171 18.36 2.80 4.62
N PHE A 172 17.60 2.24 3.68
CA PHE A 172 17.74 2.44 2.24
C PHE A 172 16.39 2.74 1.61
N LEU A 173 16.41 3.33 0.40
CA LEU A 173 15.23 3.54 -0.42
C LEU A 173 14.94 2.30 -1.29
N PRO A 174 13.79 1.62 -1.14
CA PRO A 174 13.47 0.44 -1.95
C PRO A 174 13.28 0.77 -3.44
N ASN A 175 13.28 -0.27 -4.29
CA ASN A 175 13.27 -0.14 -5.74
C ASN A 175 12.13 0.74 -6.29
N GLU A 176 10.87 0.45 -5.93
CA GLU A 176 9.73 1.19 -6.48
C GLU A 176 9.72 2.65 -6.01
N PRO A 177 9.84 2.97 -4.71
CA PRO A 177 10.02 4.35 -4.25
C PRO A 177 11.19 5.10 -4.90
N ALA A 178 12.33 4.43 -5.14
CA ALA A 178 13.48 5.05 -5.81
C ALA A 178 13.16 5.44 -7.26
N ARG A 179 12.43 4.60 -7.97
CA ARG A 179 11.98 4.87 -9.35
C ARG A 179 10.96 6.01 -9.39
N GLU A 180 9.97 5.98 -8.50
CA GLU A 180 8.96 7.03 -8.38
C GLU A 180 9.58 8.38 -8.02
N HIS A 181 10.51 8.39 -7.07
CA HIS A 181 11.26 9.59 -6.72
C HIS A 181 12.01 10.16 -7.93
N HIS A 182 12.70 9.30 -8.69
CA HIS A 182 13.43 9.71 -9.86
C HIS A 182 12.52 10.29 -10.96
N GLN A 183 11.42 9.62 -11.29
CA GLN A 183 10.50 10.09 -12.34
C GLN A 183 9.76 11.37 -11.94
N GLN A 184 9.33 11.48 -10.68
CA GLN A 184 8.71 12.71 -10.18
C GLN A 184 9.69 13.87 -10.20
N ARG A 185 10.97 13.64 -9.89
CA ARG A 185 12.01 14.66 -9.98
C ARG A 185 12.22 15.13 -11.43
N ILE A 186 12.32 14.21 -12.39
CA ILE A 186 12.43 14.57 -13.82
C ILE A 186 11.26 15.47 -14.25
N TYR A 187 10.03 15.05 -13.94
CA TYR A 187 8.84 15.83 -14.28
C TYR A 187 8.86 17.21 -13.60
N PHE A 188 9.23 17.28 -12.33
CA PHE A 188 9.31 18.53 -11.60
C PHE A 188 10.39 19.47 -12.16
N GLU A 189 11.56 18.95 -12.55
CA GLU A 189 12.64 19.71 -13.18
C GLU A 189 12.22 20.29 -14.55
N GLU A 190 11.38 19.56 -15.31
CA GLU A 190 10.89 19.98 -16.63
C GLU A 190 9.70 20.96 -16.54
N PHE A 191 8.73 20.70 -15.66
CA PHE A 191 7.44 21.40 -15.64
C PHE A 191 7.24 22.32 -14.42
N GLY A 192 8.12 22.27 -13.42
CA GLY A 192 8.04 23.07 -12.19
C GLY A 192 6.84 22.75 -11.29
N ARG A 193 6.12 21.65 -11.54
CA ARG A 193 4.91 21.23 -10.81
C ARG A 193 4.96 19.73 -10.49
N PRO A 194 4.35 19.26 -9.39
CA PRO A 194 4.35 17.85 -9.04
C PRO A 194 3.53 17.01 -10.01
N LEU A 195 4.11 15.91 -10.50
CA LEU A 195 3.52 15.00 -11.48
C LEU A 195 2.10 14.56 -11.11
N LEU A 196 1.90 14.06 -9.88
CA LEU A 196 0.61 13.53 -9.45
C LEU A 196 -0.45 14.61 -9.19
N VAL A 197 -0.03 15.84 -8.90
CA VAL A 197 -0.97 16.98 -8.75
C VAL A 197 -1.52 17.36 -10.11
N ASP A 198 -0.66 17.49 -11.12
CA ASP A 198 -1.09 17.76 -12.50
C ASP A 198 -1.91 16.60 -13.07
N TYR A 199 -1.52 15.35 -12.77
CA TYR A 199 -2.28 14.17 -13.19
C TYR A 199 -3.68 14.12 -12.58
N ALA A 200 -3.81 14.36 -11.27
CA ALA A 200 -5.11 14.38 -10.60
C ALA A 200 -6.04 15.46 -11.17
N GLN A 201 -5.51 16.64 -11.46
CA GLN A 201 -6.27 17.72 -12.09
C GLN A 201 -6.79 17.32 -13.47
N LEU A 202 -5.95 16.70 -14.30
CA LEU A 202 -6.35 16.24 -15.63
C LEU A 202 -7.40 15.13 -15.58
N GLU A 203 -7.31 14.22 -14.60
CA GLU A 203 -8.32 13.18 -14.42
C GLU A 203 -9.66 13.75 -13.95
N ILE A 204 -9.65 14.78 -13.10
CA ILE A 204 -10.85 15.53 -12.69
C ILE A 204 -11.50 16.21 -13.90
N GLU A 205 -10.73 16.82 -14.80
CA GLU A 205 -11.27 17.47 -16.00
C GLU A 205 -11.87 16.49 -17.01
N ARG A 206 -11.36 15.24 -17.03
CA ARG A 206 -11.81 14.22 -17.98
C ARG A 206 -12.97 13.36 -17.46
N GLU A 207 -13.02 13.11 -16.16
CA GLU A 207 -14.08 12.32 -15.49
C GLU A 207 -14.23 10.85 -15.98
N GLU A 208 -13.30 10.34 -16.78
CA GLU A 208 -13.42 9.02 -17.43
C GLU A 208 -13.04 7.83 -16.54
N ARG A 209 -12.20 8.05 -15.52
CA ARG A 209 -11.55 6.99 -14.72
C ARG A 209 -11.76 7.15 -13.21
N ILE A 210 -12.53 8.17 -12.81
CA ILE A 210 -12.81 8.45 -11.41
C ILE A 210 -13.71 7.35 -10.84
N VAL A 211 -13.33 6.81 -9.69
CA VAL A 211 -14.09 5.80 -8.95
C VAL A 211 -14.81 6.46 -7.77
N VAL A 212 -14.09 7.24 -6.98
CA VAL A 212 -14.63 8.04 -5.86
C VAL A 212 -13.91 9.37 -5.80
N GLN A 213 -14.64 10.45 -5.52
CA GLN A 213 -14.08 11.76 -5.28
C GLN A 213 -14.80 12.43 -4.11
N ASN A 214 -14.06 13.13 -3.27
CA ASN A 214 -14.60 14.03 -2.26
C ASN A 214 -13.84 15.38 -2.26
N GLU A 215 -14.03 16.20 -1.22
CA GLU A 215 -13.37 17.50 -1.11
C GLU A 215 -11.83 17.40 -1.16
N HIS A 216 -11.27 16.36 -0.54
CA HIS A 216 -9.84 16.25 -0.27
C HIS A 216 -9.12 15.13 -1.03
N TRP A 217 -9.85 14.12 -1.53
CA TRP A 217 -9.29 12.91 -2.11
C TRP A 217 -9.92 12.56 -3.45
N LEU A 218 -9.10 11.93 -4.28
CA LEU A 218 -9.48 11.35 -5.56
C LEU A 218 -9.01 9.90 -5.61
N ALA A 219 -9.94 8.97 -5.80
CA ALA A 219 -9.66 7.58 -6.09
C ALA A 219 -10.05 7.29 -7.54
N LEU A 220 -9.12 6.78 -8.33
CA LEU A 220 -9.31 6.53 -9.76
C LEU A 220 -8.58 5.26 -10.22
N VAL A 221 -8.98 4.72 -11.36
CA VAL A 221 -8.19 3.70 -12.07
C VAL A 221 -7.09 4.42 -12.86
N PRO A 222 -5.79 4.28 -12.52
CA PRO A 222 -4.76 5.03 -13.20
C PRO A 222 -4.74 4.69 -14.69
N TYR A 223 -4.44 5.68 -15.54
CA TYR A 223 -4.39 5.48 -16.99
C TYR A 223 -3.49 4.30 -17.38
N TRP A 224 -2.46 4.06 -16.58
CA TRP A 224 -1.44 3.03 -16.70
C TRP A 224 -1.61 1.84 -15.73
N ALA A 225 -2.84 1.57 -15.26
CA ALA A 225 -3.14 0.41 -14.42
C ALA A 225 -2.62 -0.90 -15.01
N VAL A 226 -2.01 -1.73 -14.16
CA VAL A 226 -1.50 -3.06 -14.50
C VAL A 226 -2.49 -4.14 -14.04
N TRP A 227 -3.11 -3.97 -12.88
CA TRP A 227 -4.16 -4.86 -12.38
C TRP A 227 -5.55 -4.47 -12.91
N PRO A 228 -6.46 -5.43 -13.13
CA PRO A 228 -7.77 -5.16 -13.77
C PRO A 228 -8.61 -4.07 -13.08
N PHE A 229 -8.53 -4.00 -11.75
CA PHE A 229 -9.24 -3.03 -10.92
C PHE A 229 -8.27 -2.26 -10.01
N GLU A 230 -7.04 -2.04 -10.51
CA GLU A 230 -6.07 -1.20 -9.81
C GLU A 230 -6.66 0.18 -9.58
N THR A 231 -6.46 0.73 -8.39
CA THR A 231 -6.79 2.11 -8.09
C THR A 231 -5.60 2.81 -7.44
N ILE A 232 -5.51 4.11 -7.68
CA ILE A 232 -4.63 5.03 -6.95
C ILE A 232 -5.50 6.03 -6.20
N VAL A 233 -5.13 6.32 -4.96
CA VAL A 233 -5.79 7.32 -4.11
C VAL A 233 -4.82 8.49 -3.92
N ILE A 234 -5.22 9.68 -4.34
CA ILE A 234 -4.37 10.87 -4.42
C ILE A 234 -5.04 12.02 -3.64
N PRO A 235 -4.32 12.72 -2.75
CA PRO A 235 -4.86 13.95 -2.15
C PRO A 235 -4.96 15.04 -3.23
N ARG A 236 -6.04 15.81 -3.19
CA ARG A 236 -6.29 16.91 -4.14
C ARG A 236 -5.41 18.13 -3.83
N ARG A 237 -4.95 18.25 -2.58
CA ARG A 237 -3.91 19.20 -2.18
C ARG A 237 -2.53 18.58 -2.43
N HIS A 238 -1.55 19.42 -2.72
CA HIS A 238 -0.15 18.98 -2.70
C HIS A 238 0.29 18.66 -1.26
N VAL A 239 0.56 17.37 -1.01
CA VAL A 239 0.99 16.81 0.28
C VAL A 239 2.22 15.96 0.05
N LEU A 240 3.27 16.13 0.86
CA LEU A 240 4.52 15.36 0.69
C LEU A 240 4.46 14.01 1.39
N ARG A 241 3.93 13.98 2.62
CA ARG A 241 3.87 12.77 3.46
C ARG A 241 2.54 12.66 4.20
N LEU A 242 2.23 11.45 4.64
CA LEU A 242 1.00 11.17 5.39
C LEU A 242 0.85 12.03 6.68
N PRO A 243 1.90 12.34 7.45
CA PRO A 243 1.82 13.28 8.58
C PRO A 243 1.57 14.75 8.21
N ASP A 244 1.67 15.12 6.93
CA ASP A 244 1.42 16.49 6.46
C ASP A 244 -0.06 16.74 6.11
N LEU A 245 -0.94 15.75 6.33
CA LEU A 245 -2.40 15.89 6.23
C LEU A 245 -2.93 16.74 7.38
N ASN A 246 -3.97 17.54 7.11
CA ASN A 246 -4.70 18.24 8.16
C ASN A 246 -5.91 17.44 8.65
N ASP A 247 -6.53 17.83 9.77
CA ASP A 247 -7.62 17.06 10.38
C ASP A 247 -8.86 16.80 9.50
N LYS A 248 -9.07 17.58 8.44
CA LYS A 248 -10.19 17.37 7.51
C LYS A 248 -9.88 16.38 6.40
N GLU A 249 -8.61 16.15 6.10
CA GLU A 249 -8.13 15.26 5.05
C GLU A 249 -7.97 13.83 5.56
#